data_AF-A0A9P7S507-F1
#
_entry.id   AF-A0A9P7S507-F1
#
_cell.length_a   1.000
_cell.length_b   1.000
_cell.length_c   1.000
_cell.angle_alpha   90.00
_cell.angle_beta   90.00
_cell.angle_gamma   90.00
#
_symmetry.space_group_name_H-M   'P 1'
#
loop_
_entity.id
_entity.type
_entity.pdbx_description
1 polymer ?
#
loop_
_entity_poly.entity_id
_entity_poly.type
_entity_poly.pdbx_seq_one_letter_code
_entity_poly.pdbx_strand_id
1 'polypeptide(L)'
;MLPKAAYGVVKGAGKPEGFEPNEYKVRLVPGETTDFDHEDAYNITVTCQPSVLFGMTFAQHPDRWTECMVTPAIKREILSTPGYPKPLNRPPVKRQHIAQSSHGGLGVFATVDLKVGDLIFSERAIMILSPKIYMPSNFPAHFTTFQMQQAALCQKEKQIELVFGRLYTEHKKAYMALWNSHKEDGSGPLLGIFRTNAFRVECYEDDEQDAYVGVWNEASRFNHRKVYSLTQTPTTDR
;
A
#
# COMPACT_ATOMS: atom_id res chain seq x y z
N MET A 1 -14.65 13.63 12.97
CA MET A 1 -14.59 13.28 11.53
C MET A 1 -13.56 14.19 10.88
N LEU A 2 -12.42 13.63 10.43
CA LEU A 2 -11.40 14.44 9.75
C LEU A 2 -11.92 14.85 8.36
N PRO A 3 -11.60 16.06 7.87
CA PRO A 3 -11.98 16.45 6.52
C PRO A 3 -11.27 15.56 5.49
N LYS A 4 -11.96 15.28 4.37
CA LYS A 4 -11.39 14.56 3.23
C LYS A 4 -10.10 15.26 2.76
N ALA A 5 -9.05 14.49 2.51
CA ALA A 5 -7.78 15.02 2.01
C ALA A 5 -7.99 15.80 0.71
N ALA A 6 -7.21 16.88 0.52
CA ALA A 6 -7.27 17.72 -0.66
C ALA A 6 -6.98 16.92 -1.95
N TYR A 7 -7.52 17.38 -3.08
CA TYR A 7 -7.33 16.76 -4.40
C TYR A 7 -7.32 17.83 -5.50
N GLY A 8 -6.65 17.54 -6.61
CA GLY A 8 -6.51 18.46 -7.75
C GLY A 8 -5.41 19.51 -7.55
N VAL A 9 -5.57 20.67 -8.19
CA VAL A 9 -4.62 21.79 -8.08
C VAL A 9 -4.93 22.60 -6.84
N VAL A 10 -4.02 22.61 -5.87
CA VAL A 10 -4.23 23.28 -4.58
C VAL A 10 -3.19 24.40 -4.41
N LYS A 11 -3.66 25.65 -4.42
CA LYS A 11 -2.77 26.81 -4.25
C LYS A 11 -2.15 26.82 -2.84
N GLY A 12 -0.82 26.94 -2.78
CA GLY A 12 -0.08 26.94 -1.51
C GLY A 12 0.08 25.54 -0.89
N ALA A 13 -0.13 24.48 -1.67
CA ALA A 13 0.13 23.12 -1.23
C ALA A 13 1.63 22.84 -1.06
N GLY A 14 1.95 21.88 -0.19
CA GLY A 14 3.31 21.48 0.20
C GLY A 14 3.54 21.59 1.70
N LYS A 15 4.74 21.21 2.14
CA LYS A 15 5.14 21.29 3.56
C LYS A 15 4.98 22.74 4.07
N PRO A 16 4.14 22.99 5.09
CA PRO A 16 4.02 24.33 5.67
C PRO A 16 5.35 24.81 6.23
N GLU A 17 5.63 26.11 6.12
CA GLU A 17 6.76 26.74 6.79
C GLU A 17 6.66 26.54 8.31
N GLY A 18 7.79 26.20 8.96
CA GLY A 18 7.85 25.92 10.39
C GLY A 18 7.29 24.55 10.80
N PHE A 19 6.84 23.72 9.87
CA PHE A 19 6.51 22.32 10.16
C PHE A 19 7.71 21.41 9.92
N GLU A 20 8.06 20.63 10.95
CA GLU A 20 8.96 19.50 10.81
C GLU A 20 8.21 18.20 11.12
N PRO A 21 8.24 17.21 10.20
CA PRO A 21 7.64 15.91 10.46
C PRO A 21 8.27 15.24 11.68
N ASN A 22 7.45 14.51 12.45
CA ASN A 22 7.94 13.73 13.57
C ASN A 22 8.92 12.65 13.10
N GLU A 23 10.03 12.52 13.82
CA GLU A 23 10.96 11.40 13.64
C GLU A 23 10.39 10.12 14.25
N TYR A 24 10.65 8.99 13.59
CA TYR A 24 10.28 7.68 14.10
C TYR A 24 11.45 7.04 14.83
N LYS A 25 11.24 6.69 16.10
CA LYS A 25 12.15 5.80 16.83
C LYS A 25 11.90 4.38 16.38
N VAL A 26 12.85 3.80 15.64
CA VAL A 26 12.73 2.43 15.11
C VAL A 26 13.46 1.47 16.05
N ARG A 27 12.75 0.44 16.51
CA ARG A 27 13.32 -0.71 17.23
C ARG A 27 13.23 -1.94 16.34
N LEU A 28 14.35 -2.62 16.13
CA LEU A 28 14.38 -3.89 15.39
C LEU A 28 14.04 -5.04 16.33
N VAL A 29 13.19 -5.94 15.86
CA VAL A 29 12.79 -7.17 16.58
C VAL A 29 12.85 -8.37 15.62
N PRO A 30 12.96 -9.61 16.13
CA PRO A 30 12.88 -10.80 15.30
C PRO A 30 11.60 -10.85 14.43
N GLY A 31 11.72 -11.39 13.22
CA GLY A 31 10.61 -11.44 12.25
C GLY A 31 9.39 -12.22 12.76
N GLU A 32 9.64 -13.27 13.55
CA GLU A 32 8.60 -14.15 14.14
C GLU A 32 7.93 -13.55 15.38
N THR A 33 8.39 -12.41 15.89
CA THR A 33 7.81 -11.79 17.08
C THR A 33 6.36 -11.40 16.81
N THR A 34 5.44 -12.02 17.55
CA THR A 34 4.01 -11.71 17.56
C THR A 34 3.51 -11.25 18.92
N ASP A 35 4.20 -11.63 19.99
CA ASP A 35 3.92 -11.22 21.36
C ASP A 35 4.63 -9.91 21.69
N PHE A 36 3.89 -8.83 21.53
CA PHE A 36 4.26 -7.49 21.97
C PHE A 36 3.57 -7.24 23.31
N ASP A 37 4.26 -6.58 24.25
CA ASP A 37 3.65 -6.22 25.52
C ASP A 37 2.49 -5.21 25.33
N HIS A 38 1.71 -4.96 26.38
CA HIS A 38 0.56 -4.06 26.30
C HIS A 38 0.92 -2.63 25.86
N GLU A 39 2.14 -2.17 26.14
CA GLU A 39 2.63 -0.85 25.73
C GLU A 39 3.00 -0.83 24.23
N ASP A 40 3.49 -1.95 23.71
CA ASP A 40 3.84 -2.15 22.31
C ASP A 40 2.66 -2.59 21.42
N ALA A 41 1.53 -2.99 21.99
CA ALA A 41 0.36 -3.50 21.26
C ALA A 41 -0.19 -2.49 20.23
N TYR A 42 0.01 -1.20 20.49
CA TYR A 42 -0.42 -0.09 19.62
C TYR A 42 0.70 0.43 18.70
N ASN A 43 1.91 -0.11 18.81
CA ASN A 43 3.03 0.33 18.00
C ASN A 43 2.89 -0.17 16.56
N ILE A 44 3.13 0.72 15.59
CA ILE A 44 3.14 0.36 14.19
C ILE A 44 4.32 -0.59 13.91
N THR A 45 4.01 -1.79 13.39
CA THR A 45 5.00 -2.79 12.99
C THR A 45 5.25 -2.71 11.49
N VAL A 46 6.51 -2.58 11.10
CA VAL A 46 6.94 -2.70 9.70
C VAL A 46 7.57 -4.07 9.49
N THR A 47 7.01 -4.87 8.59
CA THR A 47 7.38 -6.27 8.37
C THR A 47 7.27 -6.66 6.89
N CYS A 48 7.81 -7.81 6.49
CA CYS A 48 7.64 -8.36 5.15
C CYS A 48 6.87 -9.69 5.23
N GLN A 49 5.92 -9.90 4.31
CA GLN A 49 4.99 -11.03 4.33
C GLN A 49 4.89 -11.68 2.93
N PRO A 50 5.24 -12.98 2.78
CA PRO A 50 5.88 -13.82 3.79
C PRO A 50 7.25 -13.27 4.23
N SER A 51 7.69 -13.67 5.42
CA SER A 51 9.02 -13.35 5.93
C SER A 51 10.09 -13.84 4.95
N VAL A 52 10.96 -12.93 4.50
CA VAL A 52 12.10 -13.25 3.64
C VAL A 52 13.40 -12.78 4.30
N LEU A 53 14.48 -13.50 4.04
CA LEU A 53 15.81 -13.08 4.48
C LEU A 53 16.23 -11.78 3.78
N PHE A 54 16.99 -10.95 4.49
CA PHE A 54 17.54 -9.74 3.92
C PHE A 54 18.43 -10.05 2.70
N GLY A 55 18.27 -9.29 1.62
CA GLY A 55 19.02 -9.47 0.38
C GLY A 55 18.47 -10.54 -0.57
N MET A 56 17.33 -11.17 -0.25
CA MET A 56 16.64 -12.07 -1.18
C MET A 56 16.23 -11.37 -2.48
N THR A 57 16.25 -12.12 -3.58
CA THR A 57 15.86 -11.65 -4.92
C THR A 57 14.58 -12.32 -5.39
N PHE A 58 13.94 -11.78 -6.43
CA PHE A 58 12.75 -12.40 -7.03
C PHE A 58 13.00 -13.73 -7.71
N ALA A 59 14.25 -14.01 -8.14
CA ALA A 59 14.59 -15.33 -8.65
C ALA A 59 14.55 -16.40 -7.55
N GLN A 60 14.93 -16.02 -6.32
CA GLN A 60 14.91 -16.91 -5.15
C GLN A 60 13.51 -17.02 -4.54
N HIS A 61 12.70 -15.95 -4.64
CA HIS A 61 11.33 -15.93 -4.14
C HIS A 61 10.36 -15.51 -5.26
N PRO A 62 9.98 -16.42 -6.17
CA PRO A 62 9.21 -16.10 -7.39
C PRO A 62 7.81 -15.56 -7.10
N ASP A 63 7.22 -15.97 -5.97
CA ASP A 63 5.94 -15.44 -5.47
C ASP A 63 6.05 -14.06 -4.82
N ARG A 64 7.27 -13.52 -4.75
CA ARG A 64 7.60 -12.22 -4.15
C ARG A 64 7.10 -12.11 -2.71
N TRP A 65 7.18 -10.92 -2.13
CA TRP A 65 6.68 -10.61 -0.81
C TRP A 65 6.11 -9.19 -0.77
N THR A 66 5.36 -8.90 0.28
CA THR A 66 4.75 -7.60 0.52
C THR A 66 5.44 -6.94 1.70
N GLU A 67 5.86 -5.68 1.57
CA GLU A 67 6.23 -4.89 2.75
C GLU A 67 4.96 -4.31 3.39
N CYS A 68 4.76 -4.62 4.66
CA CYS A 68 3.57 -4.27 5.41
C CYS A 68 3.91 -3.26 6.51
N MET A 69 3.05 -2.27 6.71
CA MET A 69 2.99 -1.42 7.89
C MET A 69 1.63 -1.65 8.57
N VAL A 70 1.63 -2.49 9.60
CA VAL A 70 0.43 -3.03 10.25
C VAL A 70 0.58 -3.02 11.77
N THR A 71 -0.51 -3.19 12.51
CA THR A 71 -0.41 -3.40 13.97
C THR A 71 0.08 -4.82 14.28
N PRO A 72 0.61 -5.06 15.49
CA PRO A 72 0.91 -6.39 16.01
C PRO A 72 -0.26 -7.37 15.90
N ALA A 73 -1.49 -6.90 16.17
CA ALA A 73 -2.70 -7.69 16.07
C ALA A 73 -2.92 -8.22 14.65
N ILE A 74 -2.84 -7.34 13.65
CA ILE A 74 -2.98 -7.73 12.25
C ILE A 74 -1.84 -8.63 11.77
N LYS A 75 -0.60 -8.39 12.22
CA LYS A 75 0.50 -9.31 11.93
C LYS A 75 0.22 -10.71 12.47
N ARG A 76 -0.29 -10.81 13.70
CA ARG A 76 -0.66 -12.09 14.32
C ARG A 76 -1.77 -12.79 13.54
N GLU A 77 -2.77 -12.05 13.08
CA GLU A 77 -3.87 -12.58 12.27
C GLU A 77 -3.37 -13.13 10.91
N ILE A 78 -2.51 -12.39 10.22
CA ILE A 78 -1.85 -12.85 8.98
C ILE A 78 -1.11 -14.18 9.23
N LEU A 79 -0.28 -14.23 10.26
CA LEU A 79 0.53 -15.42 10.57
C LEU A 79 -0.30 -16.61 11.08
N SER A 80 -1.47 -16.34 11.68
CA SER A 80 -2.40 -17.38 12.15
C SER A 80 -3.33 -17.90 11.05
N THR A 81 -3.27 -17.34 9.84
CA THR A 81 -4.11 -17.78 8.72
C THR A 81 -3.75 -19.23 8.35
N PRO A 82 -4.71 -20.17 8.32
CA PRO A 82 -4.44 -21.55 7.96
C PRO A 82 -3.77 -21.70 6.59
N GLY A 83 -2.68 -22.47 6.55
CA GLY A 83 -1.90 -22.67 5.32
C GLY A 83 -1.05 -21.47 4.90
N TYR A 84 -0.90 -20.45 5.76
CA TYR A 84 0.00 -19.34 5.53
C TYR A 84 1.48 -19.74 5.67
N PRO A 85 2.37 -19.28 4.77
CA PRO A 85 2.06 -18.58 3.53
C PRO A 85 1.60 -19.56 2.43
N LYS A 86 0.43 -19.30 1.84
CA LYS A 86 -0.04 -20.05 0.67
C LYS A 86 0.71 -19.58 -0.59
N PRO A 87 1.25 -20.49 -1.41
CA PRO A 87 1.78 -20.14 -2.73
C PRO A 87 0.72 -19.47 -3.61
N LEU A 88 1.15 -18.60 -4.52
CA LEU A 88 0.22 -17.96 -5.45
C LEU A 88 -0.27 -18.98 -6.49
N ASN A 89 -1.60 -19.06 -6.65
CA ASN A 89 -2.18 -19.78 -7.78
C ASN A 89 -1.87 -19.00 -9.06
N ARG A 90 -1.19 -19.61 -10.02
CA ARG A 90 -0.85 -18.97 -11.30
C ARG A 90 -1.55 -19.69 -12.45
N PRO A 91 -2.07 -18.97 -13.45
CA PRO A 91 -2.49 -19.63 -14.67
C PRO A 91 -1.28 -20.30 -15.34
N PRO A 92 -1.47 -21.43 -16.02
CA PRO A 92 -0.36 -22.17 -16.66
C PRO A 92 0.32 -21.37 -17.77
N VAL A 93 -0.38 -20.39 -18.34
CA VAL A 93 0.11 -19.48 -19.37
C VAL A 93 -0.31 -18.06 -18.98
N LYS A 94 0.55 -17.07 -19.24
CA LYS A 94 0.21 -15.66 -19.02
C LYS A 94 -0.98 -15.27 -19.90
N ARG A 95 -2.07 -14.82 -19.26
CA ARG A 95 -3.35 -14.52 -19.94
C ARG A 95 -3.56 -13.04 -20.20
N GLN A 96 -2.59 -12.21 -19.84
CA GLN A 96 -2.67 -10.76 -19.92
C GLN A 96 -1.35 -10.12 -20.35
N HIS A 97 -1.44 -8.92 -20.90
CA HIS A 97 -0.30 -8.05 -21.13
C HIS A 97 -0.67 -6.59 -20.81
N ILE A 98 0.35 -5.78 -20.53
CA ILE A 98 0.19 -4.35 -20.25
C ILE A 98 0.60 -3.58 -21.49
N ALA A 99 -0.27 -2.68 -21.96
CA ALA A 99 -0.02 -1.85 -23.14
C ALA A 99 -0.66 -0.46 -22.97
N GLN A 100 -0.36 0.47 -23.89
CA GLN A 100 -1.04 1.76 -23.94
C GLN A 100 -2.52 1.58 -24.22
N SER A 101 -3.37 2.33 -23.51
CA SER A 101 -4.81 2.32 -23.73
C SER A 101 -5.24 3.48 -24.62
N SER A 102 -6.24 3.24 -25.47
CA SER A 102 -6.90 4.29 -26.25
C SER A 102 -7.61 5.34 -25.38
N HIS A 103 -7.84 5.05 -24.10
CA HIS A 103 -8.46 5.96 -23.13
C HIS A 103 -7.42 6.76 -22.31
N GLY A 104 -6.13 6.65 -22.68
CA GLY A 104 -5.02 7.25 -21.96
C GLY A 104 -4.37 6.30 -20.94
N GLY A 105 -3.07 6.50 -20.70
CA GLY A 105 -2.29 5.69 -19.75
C GLY A 105 -2.10 4.23 -20.19
N LEU A 106 -1.68 3.40 -19.24
CA LEU A 106 -1.53 1.96 -19.44
C LEU A 106 -2.84 1.24 -19.11
N GLY A 107 -3.09 0.13 -19.80
CA GLY A 107 -4.18 -0.80 -19.50
C GLY A 107 -3.69 -2.25 -19.48
N VAL A 108 -4.50 -3.13 -18.88
CA VAL A 108 -4.30 -4.58 -18.92
C VAL A 108 -5.25 -5.18 -19.96
N PHE A 109 -4.69 -6.00 -20.86
CA PHE A 109 -5.41 -6.58 -21.99
C PHE A 109 -5.24 -8.10 -21.99
N ALA A 110 -6.32 -8.83 -22.23
CA ALA A 110 -6.28 -10.28 -22.36
C ALA A 110 -5.44 -10.68 -23.59
N THR A 111 -4.69 -11.78 -23.47
CA THR A 111 -3.93 -12.40 -24.58
C THR A 111 -4.59 -13.66 -25.11
N VAL A 112 -5.65 -14.11 -24.45
CA VAL A 112 -6.43 -15.32 -24.75
C VAL A 112 -7.91 -15.05 -24.47
N ASP A 113 -8.78 -15.89 -25.02
CA ASP A 113 -10.20 -15.88 -24.64
C ASP A 113 -10.36 -16.31 -23.18
N LEU A 114 -11.17 -15.56 -22.44
CA LEU A 114 -11.43 -15.78 -21.01
C LEU A 114 -12.90 -16.14 -20.80
N LYS A 115 -13.15 -17.14 -19.96
CA LYS A 115 -14.47 -17.49 -19.45
C LYS A 115 -14.70 -16.85 -18.08
N VAL A 116 -15.96 -16.70 -17.70
CA VAL A 116 -16.32 -16.27 -16.34
C VAL A 116 -15.72 -17.25 -15.34
N GLY A 117 -15.05 -16.70 -14.32
CA GLY A 117 -14.34 -17.49 -13.30
C GLY A 117 -12.91 -17.87 -13.66
N ASP A 118 -12.42 -17.56 -14.86
CA ASP A 118 -11.01 -17.79 -15.20
C ASP A 118 -10.07 -16.90 -14.37
N LEU A 119 -9.04 -17.52 -13.79
CA LEU A 119 -7.95 -16.79 -13.16
C LEU A 119 -7.09 -16.11 -14.22
N ILE A 120 -7.06 -14.77 -14.20
CA ILE A 120 -6.25 -13.98 -15.14
C ILE A 120 -4.80 -13.89 -14.66
N PHE A 121 -4.59 -13.51 -13.39
CA PHE A 121 -3.30 -13.48 -12.74
C PHE A 121 -3.47 -13.48 -11.22
N SER A 122 -2.40 -13.77 -10.50
CA SER A 122 -2.32 -13.63 -9.04
C SER A 122 -0.99 -12.97 -8.70
N GLU A 123 -1.01 -11.99 -7.81
CA GLU A 123 0.18 -11.30 -7.33
C GLU A 123 0.03 -10.90 -5.86
N ARG A 124 1.17 -10.78 -5.19
CA ARG A 124 1.26 -10.13 -3.88
C ARG A 124 1.29 -8.61 -4.06
N ALA A 125 0.77 -7.88 -3.08
CA ALA A 125 0.91 -6.43 -3.05
C ALA A 125 2.39 -6.06 -2.97
N ILE A 126 2.76 -4.93 -3.55
CA ILE A 126 4.08 -4.30 -3.34
C ILE A 126 4.19 -3.89 -1.87
N MET A 127 3.16 -3.21 -1.36
CA MET A 127 3.06 -2.79 0.02
C MET A 127 1.61 -2.75 0.52
N ILE A 128 1.44 -2.94 1.83
CA ILE A 128 0.15 -2.80 2.54
C ILE A 128 0.34 -1.85 3.72
N LEU A 129 -0.55 -0.87 3.88
CA LEU A 129 -0.55 0.07 4.99
C LEU A 129 -1.93 0.69 5.23
N SER A 130 -2.07 1.35 6.38
CA SER A 130 -3.27 2.13 6.70
C SER A 130 -3.50 3.26 5.69
N PRO A 131 -4.70 3.45 5.14
CA PRO A 131 -5.04 4.63 4.36
C PRO A 131 -5.21 5.87 5.26
N LYS A 132 -5.37 5.69 6.58
CA LYS A 132 -5.60 6.81 7.52
C LYS A 132 -4.40 7.77 7.52
N ILE A 133 -4.73 9.05 7.39
CA ILE A 133 -3.81 10.17 7.54
C ILE A 133 -4.06 10.74 8.93
N TYR A 134 -3.15 10.46 9.85
CA TYR A 134 -3.24 10.97 11.21
C TYR A 134 -2.71 12.39 11.28
N MET A 135 -3.38 13.23 12.05
CA MET A 135 -2.89 14.56 12.38
C MET A 135 -1.69 14.42 13.32
N PRO A 136 -0.52 15.01 13.01
CA PRO A 136 0.52 15.20 14.00
C PRO A 136 -0.04 15.79 15.30
N SER A 137 0.44 15.34 16.45
CA SER A 137 0.01 15.85 17.76
C SER A 137 0.58 17.24 18.07
N ASN A 138 1.67 17.64 17.40
CA ASN A 138 2.37 18.89 17.65
C ASN A 138 2.32 19.78 16.40
N PHE A 139 1.38 20.72 16.37
CA PHE A 139 1.37 21.79 15.37
C PHE A 139 1.76 23.12 16.02
N PRO A 140 2.43 24.02 15.28
CA PRO A 140 2.51 25.41 15.71
C PRO A 140 1.09 25.99 15.89
N ALA A 141 0.86 26.69 17.01
CA ALA A 141 -0.48 27.18 17.39
C ALA A 141 -1.13 28.11 16.37
N HIS A 142 -0.33 28.74 15.50
CA HIS A 142 -0.79 29.66 14.45
C HIS A 142 -1.18 28.96 13.14
N PHE A 143 -1.10 27.63 13.06
CA PHE A 143 -1.43 26.90 11.84
C PHE A 143 -2.93 26.95 11.56
N THR A 144 -3.25 27.33 10.33
CA THR A 144 -4.60 27.19 9.77
C THR A 144 -4.96 25.71 9.56
N THR A 145 -6.25 25.40 9.45
CA THR A 145 -6.72 24.05 9.10
C THR A 145 -6.08 23.52 7.82
N PHE A 146 -5.86 24.40 6.83
CA PHE A 146 -5.19 24.05 5.59
C PHE A 146 -3.73 23.63 5.83
N GLN A 147 -2.96 24.42 6.58
CA GLN A 147 -1.58 24.07 6.92
C GLN A 147 -1.50 22.78 7.73
N MET A 148 -2.43 22.58 8.67
CA MET A 148 -2.51 21.34 9.45
C MET A 148 -2.75 20.11 8.55
N GLN A 149 -3.61 20.22 7.52
CA GLN A 149 -3.82 19.14 6.54
C GLN A 149 -2.56 18.87 5.71
N GLN A 150 -1.88 19.92 5.24
CA GLN A 150 -0.64 19.79 4.47
C GLN A 150 0.49 19.16 5.30
N ALA A 151 0.59 19.53 6.58
CA ALA A 151 1.50 18.90 7.54
C ALA A 151 1.17 17.41 7.74
N ALA A 152 -0.11 17.03 7.81
CA ALA A 152 -0.51 15.63 7.92
C ALA A 152 -0.16 14.81 6.66
N LEU A 153 -0.31 15.38 5.45
CA LEU A 153 0.17 14.77 4.20
C LEU A 153 1.68 14.55 4.23
N CYS A 154 2.45 15.53 4.71
CA CYS A 154 3.89 15.44 4.85
C CYS A 154 4.30 14.35 5.87
N GLN A 155 3.59 14.25 7.00
CA GLN A 155 3.80 13.18 7.98
C GLN A 155 3.50 11.80 7.40
N LYS A 156 2.45 11.67 6.59
CA LYS A 156 2.09 10.41 5.93
C LYS A 156 3.12 9.99 4.88
N GLU A 157 3.67 10.94 4.12
CA GLU A 157 4.78 10.69 3.20
C GLU A 157 5.95 10.03 3.94
N LYS A 158 6.35 10.57 5.10
CA LYS A 158 7.41 10.01 5.96
C LYS A 158 7.13 8.58 6.42
N GLN A 159 5.87 8.23 6.68
CA GLN A 159 5.50 6.83 6.99
C GLN A 159 5.72 5.93 5.79
N ILE A 160 5.29 6.36 4.61
CA ILE A 160 5.43 5.58 3.38
C ILE A 160 6.91 5.45 3.02
N GLU A 161 7.74 6.48 3.24
CA GLU A 161 9.20 6.42 3.06
C GLU A 161 9.84 5.27 3.86
N LEU A 162 9.39 4.99 5.09
CA LEU A 162 9.92 3.87 5.89
C LEU A 162 9.69 2.51 5.22
N VAL A 163 8.48 2.26 4.71
CA VAL A 163 8.12 1.02 4.02
C VAL A 163 8.78 0.95 2.66
N PHE A 164 8.72 2.06 1.91
CA PHE A 164 9.35 2.18 0.61
C PHE A 164 10.85 1.94 0.67
N GLY A 165 11.53 2.45 1.70
CA GLY A 165 12.96 2.27 1.93
C GLY A 165 13.37 0.79 2.01
N ARG A 166 12.48 -0.07 2.52
CA ARG A 166 12.70 -1.53 2.66
C ARG A 166 12.41 -2.33 1.42
N LEU A 167 11.63 -1.79 0.47
CA LEU A 167 11.31 -2.50 -0.77
C LEU A 167 12.58 -2.92 -1.50
N TYR A 168 12.55 -4.13 -2.07
CA TYR A 168 13.52 -4.56 -3.06
C TYR A 168 13.51 -3.63 -4.28
N THR A 169 14.66 -3.47 -4.93
CA THR A 169 14.89 -2.47 -5.98
C THR A 169 13.85 -2.57 -7.11
N GLU A 170 13.45 -3.77 -7.48
CA GLU A 170 12.49 -4.05 -8.54
C GLU A 170 11.07 -3.64 -8.12
N HIS A 171 10.71 -3.80 -6.84
CA HIS A 171 9.46 -3.27 -6.30
C HIS A 171 9.48 -1.73 -6.22
N LYS A 172 10.61 -1.11 -5.86
CA LYS A 172 10.76 0.36 -5.90
C LYS A 172 10.53 0.89 -7.32
N LYS A 173 11.18 0.27 -8.31
CA LYS A 173 11.00 0.63 -9.73
C LYS A 173 9.56 0.44 -10.19
N ALA A 174 8.95 -0.70 -9.85
CA ALA A 174 7.56 -1.00 -10.19
C ALA A 174 6.59 0.02 -9.60
N TYR A 175 6.76 0.38 -8.32
CA TYR A 175 5.95 1.37 -7.62
C TYR A 175 6.09 2.77 -8.22
N MET A 176 7.33 3.23 -8.44
CA MET A 176 7.60 4.55 -9.02
C MET A 176 7.13 4.70 -10.48
N ALA A 177 6.90 3.58 -11.17
CA ALA A 177 6.35 3.57 -12.52
C ALA A 177 4.80 3.62 -12.56
N LEU A 178 4.12 3.56 -11.41
CA LEU A 178 2.66 3.68 -11.34
C LEU A 178 2.21 5.12 -11.56
N TRP A 179 0.93 5.27 -11.95
CA TRP A 179 0.35 6.59 -12.18
C TRP A 179 0.26 7.40 -10.88
N ASN A 180 0.45 8.71 -10.96
CA ASN A 180 0.28 9.62 -9.82
C ASN A 180 -0.61 10.79 -10.24
N SER A 181 -1.85 10.84 -9.77
CA SER A 181 -2.78 11.95 -10.00
C SER A 181 -2.70 13.05 -8.95
N HIS A 182 -1.91 12.86 -7.90
CA HIS A 182 -1.80 13.73 -6.72
C HIS A 182 -0.46 14.47 -6.72
N LYS A 183 -0.17 15.20 -7.81
CA LYS A 183 1.09 15.93 -7.99
C LYS A 183 1.04 17.38 -7.48
N GLU A 184 -0.16 17.91 -7.27
CA GLU A 184 -0.39 19.35 -7.04
C GLU A 184 -1.29 19.64 -5.83
N ASP A 185 -1.62 18.62 -5.03
CA ASP A 185 -2.48 18.77 -3.85
C ASP A 185 -1.71 18.80 -2.51
N GLY A 186 -0.38 18.70 -2.59
CA GLY A 186 0.52 18.70 -1.44
C GLY A 186 0.96 17.32 -0.98
N SER A 187 0.46 16.25 -1.62
CA SER A 187 1.01 14.92 -1.43
C SER A 187 2.47 14.87 -1.87
N GLY A 188 3.30 14.17 -1.11
CA GLY A 188 4.61 13.78 -1.61
C GLY A 188 4.48 12.76 -2.75
N PRO A 189 5.57 12.49 -3.48
CA PRO A 189 5.54 11.60 -4.65
C PRO A 189 5.10 10.18 -4.30
N LEU A 190 5.50 9.63 -3.14
CA LEU A 190 5.14 8.27 -2.75
C LEU A 190 3.67 8.19 -2.34
N LEU A 191 3.22 9.11 -1.49
CA LEU A 191 1.82 9.21 -1.06
C LEU A 191 0.90 9.47 -2.24
N GLY A 192 1.32 10.30 -3.21
CA GLY A 192 0.50 10.57 -4.38
C GLY A 192 0.25 9.30 -5.21
N ILE A 193 1.28 8.49 -5.44
CA ILE A 193 1.16 7.17 -6.07
C ILE A 193 0.25 6.27 -5.23
N PHE A 194 0.47 6.21 -3.92
CA PHE A 194 -0.32 5.39 -3.02
C PHE A 194 -1.81 5.72 -3.10
N ARG A 195 -2.17 7.00 -2.96
CA ARG A 195 -3.55 7.49 -3.03
C ARG A 195 -4.21 7.23 -4.37
N THR A 196 -3.43 7.19 -5.45
CA THR A 196 -3.92 6.91 -6.80
C THR A 196 -4.21 5.42 -7.03
N ASN A 197 -3.40 4.52 -6.45
CA ASN A 197 -3.35 3.11 -6.86
C ASN A 197 -3.74 2.11 -5.75
N ALA A 198 -4.04 2.57 -4.54
CA ALA A 198 -4.33 1.67 -3.44
C ALA A 198 -5.75 1.08 -3.52
N PHE A 199 -5.87 -0.22 -3.26
CA PHE A 199 -7.14 -0.94 -3.17
C PHE A 199 -7.37 -1.42 -1.73
N ARG A 200 -8.63 -1.45 -1.28
CA ARG A 200 -8.99 -1.98 0.04
C ARG A 200 -8.60 -3.46 0.15
N VAL A 201 -7.99 -3.82 1.28
CA VAL A 201 -7.74 -5.21 1.66
C VAL A 201 -8.92 -5.63 2.53
N GLU A 202 -9.80 -6.49 2.01
CA GLU A 202 -11.07 -6.85 2.65
C GLU A 202 -10.94 -7.88 3.78
N CYS A 203 -9.75 -8.48 3.97
CA CYS A 203 -9.56 -9.59 4.90
C CYS A 203 -9.05 -9.22 6.30
N TYR A 204 -8.76 -7.94 6.56
CA TYR A 204 -8.23 -7.49 7.85
C TYR A 204 -8.90 -6.20 8.29
N GLU A 205 -9.75 -6.29 9.30
CA GLU A 205 -10.36 -5.13 9.97
C GLU A 205 -9.74 -5.04 11.37
N ASP A 206 -9.16 -3.88 11.66
CA ASP A 206 -8.68 -3.52 12.99
C ASP A 206 -9.63 -2.45 13.51
N ASP A 207 -10.19 -2.65 14.71
CA ASP A 207 -11.12 -1.72 15.36
C ASP A 207 -10.54 -0.29 15.43
N GLU A 208 -9.21 -0.13 15.40
CA GLU A 208 -8.55 1.17 15.40
C GLU A 208 -8.29 1.74 14.00
N GLN A 209 -8.05 0.90 12.98
CA GLN A 209 -7.62 1.36 11.65
C GLN A 209 -8.69 1.31 10.57
N ASP A 210 -9.88 0.75 10.85
CA ASP A 210 -11.06 0.56 9.98
C ASP A 210 -10.81 -0.28 8.70
N ALA A 211 -9.70 -0.07 8.00
CA ALA A 211 -9.33 -0.82 6.80
C ALA A 211 -7.84 -0.67 6.48
N TYR A 212 -7.21 -1.74 6.00
CA TYR A 212 -5.93 -1.66 5.31
C TYR A 212 -6.13 -1.52 3.82
N VAL A 213 -5.16 -0.91 3.14
CA VAL A 213 -5.12 -0.86 1.68
C VAL A 213 -3.75 -1.33 1.19
N GLY A 214 -3.73 -1.91 -0.01
CA GLY A 214 -2.53 -2.38 -0.66
C GLY A 214 -2.32 -1.71 -2.01
N VAL A 215 -1.06 -1.63 -2.44
CA VAL A 215 -0.71 -1.25 -3.81
C VAL A 215 -0.13 -2.47 -4.50
N TRP A 216 -0.67 -2.82 -5.66
CA TRP A 216 -0.23 -3.95 -6.46
C TRP A 216 0.49 -3.49 -7.72
N ASN A 217 1.26 -4.36 -8.35
CA ASN A 217 1.93 -3.98 -9.58
C ASN A 217 0.93 -4.04 -10.73
N GLU A 218 0.55 -5.23 -11.18
CA GLU A 218 -0.29 -5.36 -12.38
C GLU A 218 -1.71 -4.84 -12.15
N ALA A 219 -2.30 -5.07 -10.98
CA ALA A 219 -3.66 -4.65 -10.66
C ALA A 219 -3.85 -3.12 -10.66
N SER A 220 -2.80 -2.36 -10.34
CA SER A 220 -2.83 -0.89 -10.40
C SER A 220 -2.88 -0.33 -11.83
N ARG A 221 -2.78 -1.19 -12.85
CA ARG A 221 -2.84 -0.80 -14.26
C ARG A 221 -4.19 -1.09 -14.91
N PHE A 222 -5.17 -1.56 -14.14
CA PHE A 222 -6.54 -1.65 -14.65
C PHE A 222 -7.14 -0.26 -14.77
N ASN A 223 -7.67 0.04 -15.95
CA ASN A 223 -8.41 1.29 -16.17
C ASN A 223 -9.76 1.24 -15.47
N HIS A 224 -10.11 2.32 -14.77
CA HIS A 224 -11.41 2.50 -14.17
C HIS A 224 -12.49 2.69 -15.27
N ARG A 225 -13.50 1.82 -15.31
CA ARG A 225 -14.66 1.97 -16.20
C ARG A 225 -15.95 1.65 -15.43
N LYS A 226 -17.04 2.37 -15.71
CA LYS A 226 -18.35 2.19 -15.04
C LYS A 226 -19.00 0.82 -15.26
N VAL A 227 -18.45 -0.02 -16.13
CA VAL A 227 -18.90 -1.39 -16.39
C VAL A 227 -17.68 -2.29 -16.23
N TYR A 228 -17.62 -3.01 -15.11
CA TYR A 228 -16.56 -3.98 -14.84
C TYR A 228 -17.02 -5.38 -15.27
N SER A 229 -16.13 -6.13 -15.90
CA SER A 229 -16.29 -7.56 -16.16
C SER A 229 -15.34 -8.42 -15.30
N LEU A 230 -14.74 -7.83 -14.27
CA LEU A 230 -13.72 -8.44 -13.42
C LEU A 230 -14.14 -8.40 -11.96
N THR A 231 -13.91 -9.49 -11.24
CA THR A 231 -14.07 -9.58 -9.79
C THR A 231 -12.70 -9.85 -9.19
N GLN A 232 -12.32 -9.06 -8.18
CA GLN A 232 -11.16 -9.35 -7.35
C GLN A 232 -11.64 -10.19 -6.16
N THR A 233 -11.05 -11.36 -5.96
CA THR A 233 -11.39 -12.23 -4.84
C THR A 233 -10.15 -12.39 -3.96
N PRO A 234 -10.21 -12.05 -2.67
CA PRO A 234 -9.19 -12.48 -1.72
C PRO A 234 -9.13 -14.01 -1.75
N THR A 235 -7.93 -14.58 -1.87
CA THR A 235 -7.76 -16.03 -1.73
C THR A 235 -7.83 -16.42 -0.27
N THR A 236 -9.03 -16.37 0.31
CA THR A 236 -9.33 -16.89 1.64
C THR A 236 -10.39 -17.97 1.49
N ASP A 237 -9.96 -19.19 1.20
CA ASP A 237 -10.82 -20.35 1.47
C ASP A 237 -10.87 -20.47 2.99
N ARG A 238 -11.98 -20.03 3.60
CA ARG A 238 -12.29 -20.32 5.01
C ARG A 238 -12.79 -21.74 5.15
#